data_AF-A0A1C0A7W0-F1
#
_entry.id   AF-A0A1C0A7W0-F1
#
_cell.length_a   1.000
_cell.length_b   1.000
_cell.length_c   1.000
_cell.angle_alpha   90.00
_cell.angle_beta   90.00
_cell.angle_gamma   90.00
#
_symmetry.space_group_name_H-M   'P 1'
#
loop_
_entity.id
_entity.type
_entity.pdbx_description
1 polymer ?
#
loop_
_entity_poly.entity_id
_entity_poly.type
_entity_poly.pdbx_seq_one_letter_code
_entity_poly.pdbx_strand_id
1 'polypeptide(L)'
;MGTIGYIIFFGLMFWMMRKGGGCCGGGHSSHSSTKEHNHDQHINSSTESNNSKVIEMVHDPICGMHIEKNNAVTRVVSGKKYYFCSENCAKDFIKVYTYKPQDSA
;
A
#
# COMPACT_ATOMS: atom_id res chain seq x y z
N MET A 1 -36.15 32.25 -11.30
CA MET A 1 -36.95 31.24 -10.57
C MET A 1 -36.26 29.87 -10.41
N GLY A 2 -35.22 29.51 -11.18
CA GLY A 2 -34.62 28.16 -11.13
C GLY A 2 -33.51 27.93 -10.09
N THR A 3 -32.77 28.96 -9.67
CA THR A 3 -31.58 28.79 -8.81
C THR A 3 -31.91 28.74 -7.31
N ILE A 4 -32.91 29.50 -6.89
CA ILE A 4 -33.36 29.54 -5.48
C ILE A 4 -33.93 28.18 -5.06
N GLY A 5 -34.65 27.49 -5.96
CA GLY A 5 -35.13 26.12 -5.71
C GLY A 5 -33.99 25.12 -5.55
N TYR A 6 -32.91 25.27 -6.32
CA TYR A 6 -31.73 24.41 -6.23
C TYR A 6 -31.01 24.58 -4.88
N ILE A 7 -30.85 25.82 -4.39
CA ILE A 7 -30.19 26.07 -3.10
C ILE A 7 -31.00 25.50 -1.93
N ILE A 8 -32.33 25.58 -1.97
CA ILE A 8 -33.19 25.00 -0.94
C ILE A 8 -33.15 23.46 -1.01
N PHE A 9 -33.19 22.89 -2.22
CA PHE A 9 -33.15 21.43 -2.43
C PHE A 9 -31.81 20.82 -2.01
N PHE A 10 -30.70 21.44 -2.42
CA PHE A 10 -29.34 21.02 -2.05
C PHE A 10 -29.05 21.30 -0.58
N GLY A 11 -29.55 22.40 -0.03
CA GLY A 11 -29.45 22.71 1.39
C GLY A 11 -30.20 21.69 2.26
N LEU A 12 -31.39 21.26 1.85
CA LEU A 12 -32.20 20.27 2.57
C LEU A 12 -31.56 18.87 2.49
N MET A 13 -31.04 18.47 1.33
CA MET A 13 -30.27 17.22 1.16
C MET A 13 -28.98 17.22 2.00
N PHE A 14 -28.23 18.33 2.00
CA PHE A 14 -27.01 18.44 2.80
C PHE A 14 -27.29 18.46 4.32
N TRP A 15 -28.39 19.07 4.74
CA TRP A 15 -28.84 19.06 6.14
C TRP A 15 -29.28 17.67 6.60
N MET A 16 -29.99 16.92 5.75
CA MET A 16 -30.37 15.52 6.03
C MET A 16 -29.16 14.58 6.12
N MET A 17 -28.07 14.85 5.39
CA MET A 17 -26.84 14.05 5.46
C MET A 17 -25.95 14.41 6.67
N ARG A 18 -25.95 15.66 7.15
CA ARG A 18 -25.17 16.07 8.36
C ARG A 18 -25.82 15.70 9.70
N LYS A 19 -27.15 15.54 9.75
CA LYS A 19 -27.88 15.09 10.95
C LYS A 19 -28.15 13.58 10.97
N GLY A 20 -27.90 12.88 9.85
CA GLY A 20 -28.02 11.44 9.71
C GLY A 20 -26.81 10.69 10.28
N GLY A 21 -26.66 10.69 11.61
CA GLY A 21 -25.66 9.88 12.30
C GLY A 21 -26.25 8.61 12.93
N GLY A 22 -25.97 7.45 12.33
CA GLY A 22 -25.54 6.24 13.08
C GLY A 22 -26.41 4.97 13.13
N CYS A 23 -25.71 3.84 12.90
CA CYS A 23 -25.80 2.49 13.50
C CYS A 23 -26.50 1.31 12.79
N CYS A 24 -25.72 0.22 12.65
CA CYS A 24 -26.04 -1.21 12.59
C CYS A 24 -27.09 -1.72 11.59
N GLY A 25 -26.61 -2.41 10.54
CA GLY A 25 -27.38 -3.41 9.78
C GLY A 25 -26.84 -3.56 8.36
N GLY A 26 -26.43 -4.73 7.87
CA GLY A 26 -26.36 -6.08 8.40
C GLY A 26 -25.80 -6.99 7.29
N GLY A 27 -25.43 -8.23 7.61
CA GLY A 27 -25.37 -9.26 6.56
C GLY A 27 -24.58 -10.57 6.81
N HIS A 28 -25.32 -11.62 7.13
CA HIS A 28 -25.23 -13.00 6.60
C HIS A 28 -24.21 -14.04 7.15
N SER A 29 -24.82 -15.00 7.87
CA SER A 29 -24.83 -16.46 7.65
C SER A 29 -23.55 -17.31 7.76
N SER A 30 -23.66 -18.26 8.70
CA SER A 30 -23.10 -19.63 8.73
C SER A 30 -21.60 -19.81 8.93
N HIS A 31 -21.20 -20.20 10.15
CA HIS A 31 -20.78 -21.58 10.42
C HIS A 31 -20.75 -21.85 11.94
N SER A 32 -21.61 -22.77 12.39
CA SER A 32 -21.39 -23.54 13.61
C SER A 32 -20.26 -24.53 13.33
N SER A 33 -19.14 -24.40 14.03
CA SER A 33 -18.22 -25.51 14.28
C SER A 33 -17.33 -25.14 15.47
N THR A 34 -17.61 -25.78 16.59
CA THR A 34 -16.60 -26.17 17.56
C THR A 34 -15.37 -26.72 16.84
N LYS A 35 -14.34 -25.91 16.67
CA LYS A 35 -12.96 -26.38 16.57
C LYS A 35 -12.05 -25.32 17.20
N GLU A 36 -11.48 -25.70 18.34
CA GLU A 36 -10.22 -25.17 18.80
C GLU A 36 -9.23 -25.15 17.63
N HIS A 37 -8.71 -23.98 17.32
CA HIS A 37 -7.47 -23.84 16.59
C HIS A 37 -6.46 -23.30 17.59
N ASN A 38 -5.86 -24.24 18.33
CA ASN A 38 -4.59 -24.00 18.97
C ASN A 38 -3.59 -23.66 17.86
N HIS A 39 -3.17 -22.40 17.82
CA HIS A 39 -2.01 -22.00 17.05
C HIS A 39 -0.85 -21.88 18.02
N ASP A 40 -0.24 -23.02 18.34
CA ASP A 40 1.09 -23.06 18.92
C ASP A 40 2.03 -22.40 17.91
N GLN A 41 2.29 -21.11 18.11
CA GLN A 41 3.42 -20.47 17.46
C GLN A 41 4.68 -21.03 18.11
N HIS A 42 5.20 -22.10 17.52
CA HIS A 42 6.57 -22.51 17.72
C HIS A 42 7.46 -21.35 17.25
N ILE A 43 7.93 -20.54 18.20
CA ILE A 43 9.10 -19.69 17.98
C ILE A 43 10.28 -20.64 17.94
N ASN A 44 10.69 -20.97 16.72
CA ASN A 44 11.91 -21.71 16.45
C ASN A 44 13.07 -20.74 16.72
N SER A 45 13.40 -20.55 17.99
CA SER A 45 14.71 -20.08 18.38
C SER A 45 15.71 -21.14 17.95
N SER A 46 16.29 -20.96 16.77
CA SER A 46 17.45 -21.70 16.29
C SER A 46 18.54 -20.67 15.98
N THR A 47 19.01 -20.04 17.04
CA THR A 47 20.39 -19.56 17.11
C THR A 47 21.30 -20.79 17.20
N GLU A 48 22.02 -21.14 16.14
CA GLU A 48 23.44 -21.51 16.20
C GLU A 48 24.09 -21.75 14.81
N SER A 49 24.97 -20.80 14.47
CA SER A 49 26.26 -20.93 13.77
C SER A 49 26.34 -21.50 12.34
N ASN A 50 26.66 -20.63 11.37
CA ASN A 50 28.00 -20.52 10.76
C ASN A 50 27.94 -19.69 9.45
N ASN A 51 28.64 -18.54 9.45
CA ASN A 51 28.72 -17.56 8.36
C ASN A 51 27.42 -16.78 8.08
N SER A 52 27.03 -15.93 9.03
CA SER A 52 25.96 -14.94 8.84
C SER A 52 26.40 -13.90 7.81
N LYS A 53 26.19 -14.20 6.53
CA LYS A 53 26.25 -13.21 5.46
C LYS A 53 25.29 -12.10 5.84
N VAL A 54 25.80 -10.92 6.19
CA VAL A 54 24.97 -9.74 6.47
C VAL A 54 24.29 -9.39 5.15
N ILE A 55 23.03 -9.82 4.99
CA ILE A 55 22.25 -9.54 3.79
C ILE A 55 21.68 -8.13 3.96
N GLU A 56 22.35 -7.16 3.35
CA GLU A 56 21.88 -5.78 3.30
C GLU A 56 20.59 -5.74 2.48
N MET A 57 19.47 -5.41 3.14
CA MET A 57 18.16 -5.29 2.52
C MET A 57 17.94 -3.84 2.08
N VAL A 58 17.50 -3.64 0.85
CA VAL A 58 17.21 -2.33 0.25
C VAL A 58 15.75 -2.25 -0.17
N HIS A 59 15.20 -1.05 -0.13
CA HIS A 59 13.80 -0.78 -0.45
C HIS A 59 13.66 -0.36 -1.92
N ASP A 60 12.78 -1.02 -2.67
CA ASP A 60 12.45 -0.66 -4.05
C ASP A 60 11.45 0.52 -4.09
N PRO A 61 11.80 1.66 -4.73
CA PRO A 61 10.93 2.84 -4.78
C PRO A 61 9.66 2.68 -5.64
N ILE A 62 9.52 1.61 -6.42
CA ILE A 62 8.35 1.35 -7.27
C ILE A 62 7.30 0.50 -6.57
N CYS A 63 7.71 -0.67 -6.05
CA CYS A 63 6.78 -1.62 -5.46
C CYS A 63 6.74 -1.59 -3.92
N GLY A 64 7.72 -0.93 -3.28
CA GLY A 64 7.84 -0.89 -1.83
C GLY A 64 8.38 -2.18 -1.19
N MET A 65 8.85 -3.13 -2.01
CA MET A 65 9.36 -4.41 -1.51
C MET A 65 10.79 -4.27 -0.98
N HIS A 66 11.10 -4.98 0.11
CA HIS A 66 12.47 -5.13 0.58
C HIS A 66 13.14 -6.30 -0.14
N ILE A 67 14.28 -6.02 -0.76
CA ILE A 67 15.05 -6.99 -1.52
C ILE A 67 16.50 -7.01 -1.05
N GLU A 68 17.16 -8.15 -1.24
CA GLU A 68 18.58 -8.24 -0.95
C GLU A 68 19.38 -7.40 -1.95
N LYS A 69 20.21 -6.48 -1.47
CA LYS A 69 21.06 -5.61 -2.30
C LYS A 69 21.94 -6.39 -3.29
N ASN A 70 22.33 -7.62 -2.92
CA ASN A 70 23.13 -8.51 -3.76
C ASN A 70 22.34 -9.13 -4.92
N ASN A 71 21.04 -9.32 -4.76
CA ASN A 71 20.13 -9.84 -5.79
C ASN A 71 19.34 -8.74 -6.50
N ALA A 72 19.48 -7.49 -6.06
CA ALA A 72 18.77 -6.35 -6.60
C ALA A 72 19.34 -5.89 -7.95
N VAL A 73 18.45 -5.50 -8.86
CA VAL A 73 18.82 -4.84 -10.11
C VAL A 73 19.28 -3.42 -9.78
N THR A 74 20.52 -3.09 -10.13
CA THR A 74 21.10 -1.77 -9.87
C THR A 74 21.05 -0.89 -11.12
N ARG A 75 20.53 0.34 -11.02
CA ARG A 75 20.60 1.33 -12.11
C ARG A 75 21.03 2.70 -11.61
N VAL A 76 21.72 3.44 -12.46
CA VAL A 76 22.12 4.82 -12.20
C VAL A 76 21.17 5.74 -12.95
N VAL A 77 20.42 6.56 -12.21
CA VAL A 77 19.48 7.54 -12.75
C VAL A 77 19.83 8.91 -12.18
N SER A 78 20.07 9.89 -13.04
CA SER A 78 20.50 11.25 -12.65
C SER A 78 21.71 11.27 -11.69
N GLY A 79 22.69 10.40 -11.93
CA GLY A 79 23.90 10.29 -11.11
C GLY A 79 23.70 9.59 -9.76
N LYS A 80 22.49 9.14 -9.43
CA LYS A 80 22.19 8.39 -8.20
C LYS A 80 21.98 6.91 -8.51
N LYS A 81 22.54 6.04 -7.67
CA LYS A 81 22.39 4.59 -7.78
C LYS A 81 21.12 4.14 -7.03
N TYR A 82 20.24 3.45 -7.74
CA TYR A 82 18.99 2.89 -7.21
C TYR A 82 18.98 1.36 -7.37
N TYR A 83 18.23 0.70 -6.49
CA TYR A 83 18.08 -0.75 -6.42
C TYR A 83 16.61 -1.12 -6.64
N PHE A 84 16.36 -2.12 -7.49
CA PHE A 84 15.03 -2.55 -7.92
C PHE A 84 14.89 -4.07 -7.80
N CYS A 85 13.68 -4.54 -7.52
CA CYS A 85 13.40 -5.97 -7.36
C CYS A 85 13.46 -6.72 -8.69
N SER A 86 13.24 -6.01 -9.79
CA SER A 86 13.19 -6.57 -11.14
C SER A 86 13.57 -5.52 -12.18
N GLU A 87 13.87 -5.98 -13.39
CA GLU A 87 14.06 -5.08 -14.54
C GLU A 87 12.81 -4.26 -14.87
N ASN A 88 11.63 -4.80 -14.58
CA ASN A 88 10.37 -4.11 -14.85
C ASN A 88 10.25 -2.87 -13.96
N CYS A 89 10.51 -3.00 -12.66
CA CYS A 89 10.54 -1.87 -11.73
C CYS A 89 11.59 -0.82 -12.14
N ALA A 90 12.76 -1.24 -12.61
CA ALA A 90 13.76 -0.30 -13.12
C ALA A 90 13.27 0.49 -14.36
N LYS A 91 12.56 -0.16 -15.29
CA LYS A 91 11.97 0.50 -16.47
C LYS A 91 10.85 1.46 -16.07
N ASP A 92 9.96 1.03 -15.18
CA ASP A 92 8.86 1.85 -14.66
C ASP A 92 9.40 3.07 -13.92
N PHE A 93 10.49 2.90 -13.16
CA PHE A 93 11.18 4.00 -12.52
C PHE A 93 11.70 5.03 -13.52
N ILE A 94 12.35 4.61 -14.61
CA ILE A 94 12.79 5.54 -15.66
C ILE A 94 11.59 6.26 -16.27
N LYS A 95 10.50 5.54 -16.56
CA LYS A 95 9.28 6.13 -17.14
C LYS A 95 8.72 7.24 -16.24
N VAL A 96 8.55 6.98 -14.95
CA VAL A 96 8.10 7.97 -13.96
C VAL A 96 9.11 9.11 -13.83
N TYR A 97 10.41 8.82 -13.84
CA TYR A 97 11.46 9.84 -13.69
C TYR A 97 11.57 10.76 -14.92
N THR A 98 11.31 10.24 -16.12
CA THR A 98 11.22 11.01 -17.36
C THR A 98 9.89 11.75 -17.52
N TYR A 99 8.85 11.28 -16.84
CA TYR A 99 7.55 11.94 -16.79
C TYR A 99 7.57 13.00 -15.69
N LYS A 100 8.22 14.14 -15.97
CA LYS A 100 7.92 15.39 -15.26
C LYS A 100 6.57 15.90 -15.77
N PRO A 101 5.49 15.92 -14.96
CA PRO A 101 4.34 16.75 -15.29
C PRO A 101 4.80 18.21 -15.35
N GLN A 102 4.39 18.91 -16.39
CA GLN A 102 4.80 20.28 -16.71
C GLN A 102 3.99 21.30 -15.90
N ASP A 103 3.62 20.94 -14.67
CA ASP A 103 2.61 21.63 -13.88
C ASP A 103 3.30 22.36 -12.72
N SER A 104 4.27 23.21 -13.07
CA SER A 104 4.77 24.27 -12.20
C SER A 104 4.50 25.59 -12.92
N ALA A 105 3.32 26.14 -12.63
CA ALA A 105 2.96 27.54 -12.85
C ALA A 105 3.84 28.47 -12.02
#